data_AF-A0A523VWP0-F1
#
_entry.id   AF-A0A523VWP0-F1
#
_cell.length_a   1.000
_cell.length_b   1.000
_cell.length_c   1.000
_cell.angle_alpha   90.00
_cell.angle_beta   90.00
_cell.angle_gamma   90.00
#
_symmetry.space_group_name_H-M   'P 1'
#
loop_
_entity.id
_entity.type
_entity.pdbx_description
1 polymer ?
#
loop_
_entity_poly.entity_id
_entity_poly.type
_entity_poly.pdbx_seq_one_letter_code
_entity_poly.pdbx_strand_id
1 'polypeptide(L)' 'EIALPPERGFPFALVAEEKWGYKWIKWITKIRLSDDVNYRGYWESRGYVNTGDLDKSFLD' A
#
# COMPACT_ATOMS: atom_id res chain seq x y z
N GLU A 1 -5.10 4.44 25.67
CA GLU A 1 -4.61 3.92 24.38
C GLU A 1 -5.81 3.67 23.48
N ILE A 2 -5.80 4.13 22.23
CA ILE A 2 -6.91 3.94 21.29
C ILE A 2 -6.43 2.95 20.24
N ALA A 3 -7.02 1.76 20.21
CA ALA A 3 -6.75 0.76 19.19
C ALA A 3 -7.38 1.17 17.85
N LEU A 4 -6.73 0.82 16.75
CA LEU A 4 -7.29 0.99 15.41
C LEU A 4 -8.59 0.17 15.31
N PRO A 5 -9.70 0.71 14.77
CA PRO A 5 -10.87 -0.10 14.49
C PRO A 5 -10.53 -1.24 13.52
N PRO A 6 -11.15 -2.44 13.63
CA PRO A 6 -10.91 -3.56 12.71
C PRO A 6 -11.05 -3.17 11.24
N GLU A 7 -12.05 -2.37 10.88
CA GLU A 7 -12.26 -1.88 9.51
C GLU A 7 -11.14 -0.99 8.97
N ARG A 8 -10.35 -0.39 9.88
CA ARG A 8 -9.20 0.46 9.55
C ARG A 8 -7.86 -0.30 9.51
N GLY A 9 -7.84 -1.59 9.84
CA GLY A 9 -6.67 -2.44 9.63
C GLY A 9 -6.06 -3.06 10.89
N PHE A 10 -6.76 -3.08 12.02
CA PHE A 10 -6.29 -3.78 13.21
C PHE A 10 -6.01 -5.27 12.92
N PRO A 11 -4.93 -5.88 13.45
CA PRO A 11 -4.01 -5.33 14.45
C PRO A 11 -2.87 -4.48 13.86
N PHE A 12 -2.68 -4.48 12.55
CA PHE A 12 -1.53 -3.85 11.92
C PHE A 12 -1.83 -3.36 10.51
N ALA A 13 -1.55 -2.07 10.29
CA ALA A 13 -1.70 -1.39 9.00
C ALA A 13 -0.41 -0.62 8.67
N LEU A 14 -0.07 -0.56 7.39
CA LEU A 14 1.02 0.27 6.88
C LEU A 14 0.50 1.69 6.62
N VAL A 15 1.26 2.67 7.08
CA VAL A 15 1.08 4.08 6.72
C VAL A 15 2.14 4.43 5.69
N ALA A 16 1.70 4.83 4.50
CA ALA A 16 2.55 5.28 3.42
C ALA A 16 2.24 6.76 3.18
N GLU A 17 2.87 7.63 3.98
CA GLU A 17 2.67 9.07 3.86
C GLU A 17 2.94 9.54 2.44
N GLU A 18 2.13 10.50 1.99
CA GLU A 18 2.20 11.07 0.63
C GLU A 18 1.96 10.07 -0.51
N LYS A 19 1.35 8.91 -0.22
CA LYS A 19 0.94 7.92 -1.22
C LYS A 19 -0.56 7.74 -1.31
N TRP A 20 -1.03 7.36 -2.51
CA TRP A 20 -2.40 6.95 -2.76
C TRP A 20 -2.83 5.79 -1.84
N GLY A 21 -4.12 5.77 -1.50
CA GLY A 21 -4.67 4.84 -0.49
C GLY A 21 -4.48 3.35 -0.79
N TYR A 22 -4.29 2.94 -2.05
CA TYR A 22 -4.01 1.53 -2.37
C TYR A 22 -2.64 1.05 -1.87
N LYS A 23 -1.72 1.97 -1.52
CA LYS A 23 -0.45 1.66 -0.85
C LYS A 23 -0.58 1.51 0.67
N TRP A 24 -1.71 1.91 1.27
CA TRP A 24 -1.97 1.84 2.71
C TRP A 24 -2.55 0.47 3.05
N ILE A 25 -1.67 -0.52 3.17
CA ILE A 25 -2.08 -1.91 3.33
C ILE A 25 -2.63 -2.15 4.73
N LYS A 26 -3.89 -2.57 4.80
CA LYS A 26 -4.58 -2.99 6.02
C LYS A 26 -4.36 -4.49 6.27
N TRP A 27 -4.41 -4.91 7.54
CA TRP A 27 -4.37 -6.32 7.95
C TRP A 27 -3.12 -7.06 7.48
N ILE A 28 -1.95 -6.44 7.68
CA ILE A 28 -0.68 -7.01 7.21
C ILE A 28 -0.32 -8.26 8.01
N THR A 29 -0.05 -9.35 7.30
CA THR A 29 0.42 -10.63 7.87
C THR A 29 1.83 -11.01 7.44
N LYS A 30 2.36 -10.39 6.38
CA LYS A 30 3.69 -10.68 5.83
C LYS A 30 4.26 -9.46 5.10
N ILE A 31 5.55 -9.23 5.29
CA ILE A 31 6.35 -8.26 4.53
C ILE A 31 7.43 -9.04 3.79
N ARG A 32 7.62 -8.76 2.49
CA ARG A 32 8.69 -9.32 1.67
C ARG A 32 9.57 -8.19 1.19
N LEU A 33 10.87 -8.30 1.43
CA LEU A 33 11.87 -7.41 0.85
C LEU A 33 12.33 -7.99 -0.49
N SER A 34 12.53 -7.12 -1.48
CA SER A 34 12.96 -7.47 -2.83
C SER A 34 13.85 -6.35 -3.35
N ASP A 35 14.86 -6.70 -4.15
CA ASP A 35 15.72 -5.78 -4.90
C ASP A 35 15.20 -5.50 -6.32
N ASP A 36 14.21 -6.26 -6.79
CA ASP A 36 13.51 -5.99 -8.04
C ASP A 36 12.68 -4.70 -7.98
N VAL A 37 13.21 -3.63 -8.58
CA VAL A 37 12.57 -2.32 -8.71
C VAL A 37 11.31 -2.32 -9.58
N ASN A 38 11.10 -3.36 -10.39
CA ASN A 38 9.95 -3.49 -11.29
C ASN A 38 8.87 -4.44 -10.76
N TYR A 39 9.01 -4.91 -9.51
CA TYR A 39 8.02 -5.81 -8.92
C TYR A 39 6.62 -5.20 -8.96
N ARG A 40 5.66 -5.94 -9.52
CA ARG A 40 4.25 -5.56 -9.58
C ARG A 40 3.42 -6.43 -8.66
N GLY A 41 2.75 -5.80 -7.70
CA GLY A 41 1.82 -6.43 -6.79
C GLY A 41 0.41 -6.57 -7.40
N TYR A 42 -0.55 -6.81 -6.52
CA TYR A 42 -1.94 -7.02 -6.92
C TYR A 42 -2.55 -5.80 -7.62
N TRP A 43 -2.31 -4.59 -7.11
CA TRP A 43 -2.84 -3.36 -7.70
C TRP A 43 -2.05 -2.98 -8.94
N GLU A 44 -0.72 -3.08 -8.87
CA GLU A 44 0.17 -2.66 -9.95
C GLU A 44 0.05 -3.56 -11.18
N SER A 45 -0.24 -4.85 -10.99
CA SER A 45 -0.59 -5.74 -12.10
C SER A 45 -1.92 -5.43 -12.78
N ARG A 46 -2.74 -4.55 -12.19
CA ARG A 46 -4.04 -4.11 -12.71
C ARG A 46 -4.04 -2.68 -13.23
N GLY A 47 -2.85 -2.11 -13.47
CA GLY A 47 -2.68 -0.79 -14.05
C GLY A 47 -2.51 0.34 -13.05
N TYR A 48 -2.35 0.04 -11.75
CA TYR A 48 -1.97 1.06 -10.78
C TYR A 48 -0.47 1.34 -10.86
N VAL A 49 -0.10 2.62 -10.72
CA VAL A 49 1.30 3.04 -10.81
C VAL A 49 2.16 2.43 -9.69
N ASN A 50 3.42 2.10 -9.97
CA ASN A 50 4.31 1.52 -8.94
C ASN A 50 4.64 2.52 -7.81
N THR A 51 4.83 3.80 -8.11
CA THR A 51 5.29 4.81 -7.11
C THR A 51 4.18 5.26 -6.17
N GLY A 52 2.96 5.38 -6.68
CA GLY A 52 1.76 5.78 -5.94
C GLY A 52 1.80 7.21 -5.41
N ASP A 53 2.53 8.11 -6.05
CA ASP A 53 2.67 9.51 -5.60
C ASP A 53 1.36 10.30 -5.77
N LEU A 54 0.99 11.11 -4.76
CA LEU A 54 -0.26 11.90 -4.77
C LEU A 54 -0.29 13.01 -5.83
N ASP A 55 0.87 13.45 -6.31
CA ASP A 55 1.00 14.48 -7.36
C ASP A 55 0.88 13.89 -8.79
N LYS A 56 0.70 12.58 -8.91
CA LYS A 56 0.60 11.85 -10.19
C LYS A 56 -0.70 11.06 -10.29
N SER A 57 -1.03 10.68 -11.52
CA SER A 57 -2.13 9.73 -11.80
C SER A 57 -1.92 8.44 -11.01
N PHE A 58 -3.01 7.88 -10.49
CA PHE A 58 -2.98 6.57 -9.83
C PHE A 58 -3.01 5.41 -10.83
N LEU A 59 -3.31 5.67 -12.12
CA LEU A 59 -3.28 4.70 -13.21
C LEU A 59 -2.12 4.99 -14.18
N ASP A 60 -1.47 3.91 -14.61
CA ASP A 60 -0.46 3.87 -15.70
C ASP A 60 -1.13 3.84 -17.09
#